data_AF-A0A511MN13-F1
#
_entry.id   AF-A0A511MN13-F1
#
_cell.length_a   1.000
_cell.length_b   1.000
_cell.length_c   1.000
_cell.angle_alpha   90.00
_cell.angle_beta   90.00
_cell.angle_gamma   90.00
#
_symmetry.space_group_name_H-M   'P 1'
#
loop_
_entity.id
_entity.type
_entity.pdbx_description
1 polymer ?
#
loop_
_entity_poly.entity_id
_entity_poly.type
_entity_poly.pdbx_seq_one_letter_code
_entity_poly.pdbx_strand_id
1 'polypeptide(L)'
;MLTHSTNENFSRLSFWPRVREFAVPPSMIETATARRLVRDWAGACAAAGFDVDIDMRSVARRHGSELASRIRADLRSLAPDLLRWHMPRIAPDGLLRPGLTIALARYDTEICCGSAGFLYLVVRTAPAWADAGQRISLALWDGSTAGQHPHPRPNRRFRLDLHRHLWDARRVGELRMRSGVERCSPPLAPELRTAVTELDHCAVDRWAPEGEILCQAESRPTTTFIVRFGAKQRLVVDLAAADGTRTLRIASEYPVGGISVLPVLPDAATWVLPDLALLRAGAITADRLHPLVASALVPGYSSADAPRAPEHTGQRIVECRGEQHRIGLVDGVLAALDHDPAEIRREELLAALSGTPLPCLQAIDTAHRQPDWLVGVRERLDHGDIAGALAIVEGLLGPEALLRDGALRDELEAAARRRITHGLFRAGLSEPGMNRVPAQSRRSRDRRAHPRNAASH
;
A
#
# COMPACT_ATOMS: atom_id res chain seq x y z
N MET A 1 25.35 -4.75 27.25
CA MET A 1 25.16 -3.61 26.33
C MET A 1 24.29 -4.08 25.17
N LEU A 2 23.00 -3.82 25.27
CA LEU A 2 21.97 -4.24 24.34
C LEU A 2 21.92 -3.22 23.19
N THR A 3 22.13 -3.67 21.96
CA THR A 3 21.87 -2.87 20.77
C THR A 3 20.37 -2.65 20.67
N HIS A 4 19.94 -1.45 21.06
CA HIS A 4 18.65 -0.88 20.70
C HIS A 4 18.44 -1.12 19.20
N SER A 5 17.37 -1.82 18.83
CA SER A 5 16.90 -1.83 17.44
C SER A 5 16.14 -0.51 17.22
N THR A 6 16.91 0.57 17.15
CA THR A 6 16.48 1.97 16.94
C THR A 6 15.86 2.23 15.56
N ASN A 7 15.53 1.20 14.78
CA ASN A 7 15.21 1.34 13.35
C ASN A 7 13.77 0.99 12.95
N GLU A 8 12.89 0.51 13.85
CA GLU A 8 11.50 0.20 13.44
C GLU A 8 10.50 1.33 13.76
N ASN A 9 10.73 2.13 14.81
CA ASN A 9 9.75 3.14 15.27
C ASN A 9 9.89 4.49 14.56
N PHE A 10 11.11 5.03 14.39
CA PHE A 10 11.37 6.20 13.52
C PHE A 10 11.12 5.90 12.03
N SER A 11 11.08 4.62 11.65
CA SER A 11 10.96 4.19 10.26
C SER A 11 9.53 4.23 9.71
N ARG A 12 8.49 4.30 10.56
CA ARG A 12 7.11 4.35 10.03
C ARG A 12 6.81 5.67 9.34
N LEU A 13 7.21 6.80 9.93
CA LEU A 13 7.04 8.12 9.31
C LEU A 13 7.86 8.29 8.03
N SER A 14 9.07 7.74 7.98
CA SER A 14 10.00 7.99 6.86
C SER A 14 9.54 7.39 5.53
N PHE A 15 8.79 6.27 5.55
CA PHE A 15 8.30 5.66 4.31
C PHE A 15 6.97 6.24 3.83
N TRP A 16 6.17 6.88 4.70
CA TRP A 16 4.83 7.33 4.33
C TRP A 16 4.80 8.38 3.19
N PRO A 17 5.75 9.33 3.09
CA PRO A 17 5.83 10.21 1.91
C PRO A 17 6.03 9.45 0.60
N ARG A 18 6.92 8.44 0.60
CA ARG A 18 7.18 7.56 -0.54
C ARG A 18 5.96 6.71 -0.91
N VAL A 19 5.29 6.13 0.09
CA VAL A 19 4.03 5.38 -0.10
C VAL A 19 2.95 6.29 -0.68
N ARG A 20 2.88 7.55 -0.24
CA ARG A 20 1.91 8.52 -0.75
C ARG A 20 2.10 8.79 -2.22
N GLU A 21 3.34 8.91 -2.65
CA GLU A 21 3.69 9.19 -4.04
C GLU A 21 3.38 8.00 -4.95
N PHE A 22 3.72 6.78 -4.54
CA PHE A 22 3.73 5.62 -5.44
C PHE A 22 2.61 4.61 -5.20
N ALA A 23 2.13 4.43 -3.96
CA ALA A 23 1.18 3.36 -3.66
C ALA A 23 -0.27 3.72 -3.98
N VAL A 24 -0.63 5.01 -3.90
CA VAL A 24 -1.96 5.54 -4.22
C VAL A 24 -1.80 6.89 -4.95
N PRO A 25 -1.33 6.88 -6.22
CA PRO A 25 -1.10 8.10 -6.98
C PRO A 25 -2.42 8.84 -7.28
N PRO A 26 -2.38 10.16 -7.54
CA PRO A 26 -3.59 10.95 -7.82
C PRO A 26 -4.46 10.38 -8.95
N SER A 27 -3.86 9.91 -10.05
CA SER A 27 -4.57 9.29 -11.17
C SER A 27 -5.37 8.05 -10.77
N MET A 28 -4.88 7.27 -9.81
CA MET A 28 -5.60 6.13 -9.23
C MET A 28 -6.82 6.60 -8.43
N ILE A 29 -6.66 7.63 -7.59
CA ILE A 29 -7.75 8.21 -6.79
C ILE A 29 -8.85 8.75 -7.69
N GLU A 30 -8.47 9.51 -8.72
CA GLU A 30 -9.38 10.10 -9.70
C GLU A 30 -10.18 9.02 -10.42
N THR A 31 -9.50 8.01 -10.98
CA THR A 31 -10.12 6.92 -11.73
C THR A 31 -11.03 6.07 -10.82
N ALA A 32 -10.55 5.69 -9.63
CA ALA A 32 -11.33 4.90 -8.68
C ALA A 32 -12.56 5.68 -8.18
N THR A 33 -12.40 6.97 -7.91
CA THR A 33 -13.51 7.84 -7.49
C THR A 33 -14.54 8.00 -8.60
N ALA A 34 -14.13 8.26 -9.84
CA ALA A 34 -15.05 8.38 -10.98
C ALA A 34 -15.90 7.10 -11.15
N ARG A 35 -15.27 5.92 -11.08
CA ARG A 35 -15.95 4.62 -11.15
C ARG A 35 -16.90 4.38 -9.98
N ARG A 36 -16.48 4.73 -8.76
CA ARG A 36 -17.31 4.62 -7.55
C ARG A 36 -18.56 5.50 -7.63
N LEU A 37 -18.44 6.74 -8.14
CA LEU A 37 -19.55 7.68 -8.27
C LEU A 37 -20.65 7.15 -9.21
N VAL A 38 -20.26 6.47 -10.30
CA VAL A 38 -21.20 5.78 -11.21
C VAL A 38 -21.63 4.38 -10.72
N ARG A 39 -21.30 4.03 -9.46
CA ARG A 39 -21.62 2.74 -8.81
C ARG A 39 -20.94 1.50 -9.44
N ASP A 40 -19.92 1.71 -10.26
CA ASP A 40 -19.06 0.66 -10.81
C ASP A 40 -17.96 0.29 -9.80
N TRP A 41 -18.36 -0.48 -8.78
CA TRP A 41 -17.45 -0.91 -7.70
C TRP A 41 -16.36 -1.85 -8.21
N ALA A 42 -16.64 -2.67 -9.22
CA ALA A 42 -15.65 -3.58 -9.80
C ALA A 42 -14.58 -2.80 -10.60
N GLY A 43 -15.00 -1.82 -11.40
CA GLY A 43 -14.08 -0.90 -12.08
C GLY A 43 -13.26 -0.05 -11.12
N ALA A 44 -13.87 0.41 -10.01
CA ALA A 44 -13.13 1.12 -8.95
C ALA A 44 -12.06 0.22 -8.31
N CYS A 45 -12.41 -1.04 -8.00
CA CYS A 45 -11.47 -2.04 -7.49
C CYS A 45 -10.32 -2.26 -8.48
N ALA A 46 -10.61 -2.47 -9.76
CA ALA A 46 -9.59 -2.68 -10.78
C ALA A 46 -8.63 -1.49 -10.90
N ALA A 47 -9.14 -0.25 -10.86
CA ALA A 47 -8.34 0.97 -10.89
C ALA A 47 -7.36 1.07 -9.71
N ALA A 48 -7.76 0.58 -8.54
CA ALA A 48 -6.93 0.56 -7.33
C ALA A 48 -6.07 -0.72 -7.17
N GLY A 49 -5.97 -1.55 -8.20
CA GLY A 49 -5.16 -2.78 -8.18
C GLY A 49 -5.77 -3.92 -7.35
N PHE A 50 -7.10 -3.94 -7.22
CA PHE A 50 -7.82 -5.03 -6.57
C PHE A 50 -8.31 -6.05 -7.59
N ASP A 51 -8.25 -7.31 -7.17
CA ASP A 51 -8.77 -8.46 -7.86
C ASP A 51 -10.04 -8.96 -7.18
N VAL A 52 -11.17 -8.90 -7.86
CA VAL A 52 -12.47 -9.24 -7.29
C VAL A 52 -12.77 -10.72 -7.49
N ASP A 53 -12.86 -11.46 -6.38
CA ASP A 53 -13.18 -12.90 -6.32
C ASP A 53 -14.57 -13.12 -5.68
N ILE A 54 -15.57 -12.33 -6.08
CA ILE A 54 -16.93 -12.38 -5.54
C ILE A 54 -17.94 -12.61 -6.65
N ASP A 55 -18.58 -13.78 -6.64
CA ASP A 55 -19.76 -14.06 -7.48
C ASP A 55 -21.06 -13.72 -6.73
N MET A 56 -21.61 -12.53 -6.99
CA MET A 56 -22.86 -12.07 -6.38
C MET A 56 -24.07 -12.97 -6.70
N ARG A 57 -24.05 -13.71 -7.82
CA ARG A 57 -25.13 -14.66 -8.15
C ARG A 57 -25.02 -15.92 -7.29
N SER A 58 -23.81 -16.43 -7.07
CA SER A 58 -23.57 -17.52 -6.12
C SER A 58 -23.96 -17.14 -4.70
N VAL A 59 -23.61 -15.92 -4.26
CA VAL A 59 -23.99 -15.39 -2.94
C VAL A 59 -25.50 -15.34 -2.76
N ALA A 60 -26.23 -14.79 -3.74
CA ALA A 60 -27.69 -14.72 -3.67
C ALA A 60 -28.35 -16.10 -3.61
N ARG A 61 -27.80 -17.09 -4.33
CA ARG A 61 -28.30 -18.47 -4.32
C ARG A 61 -28.02 -19.18 -2.99
N ARG A 62 -26.84 -19.00 -2.40
CA ARG A 62 -26.40 -19.72 -1.20
C ARG A 62 -26.88 -19.08 0.10
N HIS A 63 -26.93 -17.75 0.16
CA HIS A 63 -27.18 -17.00 1.39
C HIS A 63 -28.39 -16.06 1.31
N GLY A 64 -29.19 -16.15 0.23
CA GLY A 64 -30.39 -15.36 0.05
C GLY A 64 -30.16 -13.98 -0.57
N SER A 65 -31.24 -13.40 -1.09
CA SER A 65 -31.25 -12.12 -1.79
C SER A 65 -30.99 -10.93 -0.86
N GLU A 66 -31.42 -11.01 0.40
CA GLU A 66 -31.23 -9.96 1.39
C GLU A 66 -29.75 -9.78 1.75
N LEU A 67 -29.05 -10.86 2.10
CA LEU A 67 -27.61 -10.79 2.39
C LEU A 67 -26.82 -10.32 1.17
N ALA A 68 -27.13 -10.84 -0.02
CA ALA A 68 -26.50 -10.40 -1.26
C ALA A 68 -26.71 -8.90 -1.51
N SER A 69 -27.87 -8.35 -1.14
CA SER A 69 -28.17 -6.92 -1.27
C SER A 69 -27.38 -6.08 -0.27
N ARG A 70 -27.23 -6.54 0.99
CA ARG A 70 -26.39 -5.89 2.00
C ARG A 70 -24.91 -5.84 1.57
N ILE A 71 -24.36 -6.96 1.08
CA ILE A 71 -22.99 -7.02 0.56
C ILE A 71 -22.82 -6.07 -0.64
N ARG A 72 -23.78 -6.08 -1.58
CA ARG A 72 -23.73 -5.19 -2.74
C ARG A 72 -23.78 -3.71 -2.34
N ALA A 73 -24.55 -3.36 -1.32
CA ALA A 73 -24.60 -2.00 -0.80
C ALA A 73 -23.25 -1.56 -0.22
N ASP A 74 -22.58 -2.43 0.54
CA ASP A 74 -21.24 -2.17 1.07
C ASP A 74 -20.20 -2.05 -0.06
N LEU A 75 -20.23 -2.94 -1.06
CA LEU A 75 -19.33 -2.87 -2.22
C LEU A 75 -19.50 -1.58 -3.02
N ARG A 76 -20.73 -1.07 -3.18
CA ARG A 76 -21.01 0.21 -3.86
C ARG A 76 -20.51 1.43 -3.09
N SER A 77 -20.18 1.28 -1.81
CA SER A 77 -19.65 2.33 -0.95
C SER A 77 -18.16 2.17 -0.65
N LEU A 78 -17.55 1.07 -1.08
CA LEU A 78 -16.12 0.81 -0.98
C LEU A 78 -15.32 1.86 -1.78
N ALA A 79 -14.38 2.53 -1.11
CA ALA A 79 -13.32 3.33 -1.69
C ALA A 79 -12.02 2.50 -1.67
N PRO A 80 -11.70 1.76 -2.76
CA PRO A 80 -10.60 0.80 -2.76
C PRO A 80 -9.22 1.48 -2.76
N ASP A 81 -9.11 2.66 -3.36
CA ASP A 81 -7.97 3.59 -3.27
C ASP A 81 -7.69 4.01 -1.82
N LEU A 82 -8.75 4.40 -1.09
CA LEU A 82 -8.66 4.71 0.34
C LEU A 82 -8.28 3.47 1.18
N LEU A 83 -8.86 2.32 0.87
CA LEU A 83 -8.52 1.06 1.51
C LEU A 83 -7.04 0.72 1.31
N ARG A 84 -6.55 0.79 0.07
CA ARG A 84 -5.15 0.52 -0.29
C ARG A 84 -4.16 1.38 0.48
N TRP A 85 -4.50 2.66 0.70
CA TRP A 85 -3.70 3.57 1.53
C TRP A 85 -3.53 3.05 2.96
N HIS A 86 -4.63 2.61 3.59
CA HIS A 86 -4.66 2.15 4.99
C HIS A 86 -4.29 0.67 5.19
N MET A 87 -3.99 -0.08 4.13
CA MET A 87 -3.55 -1.47 4.25
C MET A 87 -2.24 -1.56 5.04
N PRO A 88 -2.03 -2.64 5.83
CA PRO A 88 -0.80 -2.82 6.61
C PRO A 88 0.45 -2.86 5.74
N ARG A 89 1.46 -2.07 6.10
CA ARG A 89 2.72 -1.92 5.37
C ARG A 89 3.94 -2.27 6.22
N ILE A 90 5.04 -2.60 5.54
CA ILE A 90 6.32 -2.91 6.16
C ILE A 90 7.40 -1.91 5.72
N ALA A 91 8.23 -1.52 6.68
CA ALA A 91 9.43 -0.73 6.44
C ALA A 91 10.53 -1.56 5.74
N PRO A 92 11.52 -0.90 5.10
CA PRO A 92 11.67 0.55 4.93
C PRO A 92 10.96 1.11 3.71
N ASP A 93 10.55 0.26 2.76
CA ASP A 93 10.00 0.69 1.48
C ASP A 93 8.49 0.98 1.50
N GLY A 94 7.81 0.63 2.61
CA GLY A 94 6.37 0.86 2.74
C GLY A 94 5.52 -0.04 1.85
N LEU A 95 6.05 -1.22 1.47
CA LEU A 95 5.31 -2.21 0.68
C LEU A 95 4.20 -2.84 1.52
N LEU A 96 3.16 -3.36 0.86
CA LEU A 96 2.09 -4.09 1.56
C LEU A 96 2.66 -5.32 2.28
N ARG A 97 2.18 -5.55 3.50
CA ARG A 97 2.54 -6.75 4.26
C ARG A 97 1.99 -7.99 3.54
N PRO A 98 2.84 -8.95 3.14
CA PRO A 98 2.39 -10.11 2.36
C PRO A 98 1.63 -11.13 3.22
N GLY A 99 0.80 -11.94 2.55
CA GLY A 99 0.13 -13.11 3.11
C GLY A 99 -0.93 -12.81 4.17
N LEU A 100 -1.51 -11.62 4.21
CA LEU A 100 -2.56 -11.27 5.17
C LEU A 100 -3.94 -11.62 4.63
N THR A 101 -4.83 -12.06 5.52
CA THR A 101 -6.29 -11.98 5.33
C THR A 101 -6.84 -10.99 6.35
N ILE A 102 -7.55 -9.97 5.88
CA ILE A 102 -8.04 -8.83 6.69
C ILE A 102 -9.55 -8.77 6.52
N ALA A 103 -10.29 -8.75 7.63
CA ALA A 103 -11.74 -8.56 7.61
C ALA A 103 -12.09 -7.09 7.33
N LEU A 104 -12.99 -6.85 6.37
CA LEU A 104 -13.59 -5.55 6.09
C LEU A 104 -14.99 -5.42 6.68
N ALA A 105 -15.79 -6.49 6.65
CA ALA A 105 -17.13 -6.50 7.22
C ALA A 105 -17.51 -7.92 7.64
N ARG A 106 -18.28 -8.04 8.71
CA ARG A 106 -18.92 -9.28 9.15
C ARG A 106 -20.41 -9.19 8.87
N TYR A 107 -20.97 -10.27 8.36
CA TYR A 107 -22.40 -10.46 8.19
C TYR A 107 -22.82 -11.74 8.91
N ASP A 108 -23.83 -11.63 9.75
CA ASP A 108 -24.43 -12.82 10.35
C ASP A 108 -25.38 -13.47 9.35
N THR A 109 -25.31 -14.80 9.27
CA THR A 109 -26.16 -15.63 8.40
C THR A 109 -27.04 -16.52 9.26
N GLU A 110 -28.17 -16.96 8.69
CA GLU A 110 -29.02 -17.95 9.34
C GLU A 110 -28.26 -19.27 9.56
N ILE A 111 -28.65 -20.00 10.60
CA ILE A 111 -28.00 -21.24 11.04
C ILE A 111 -28.19 -22.31 9.95
N CYS A 112 -27.09 -22.78 9.37
CA CYS A 112 -27.08 -24.05 8.64
C CYS A 112 -26.27 -25.05 9.48
N CYS A 113 -26.79 -26.27 9.65
CA CYS A 113 -26.08 -27.38 10.30
C CYS A 113 -25.51 -27.10 11.71
N GLY A 114 -26.29 -26.47 12.60
CA GLY A 114 -26.02 -26.45 14.04
C GLY A 114 -24.92 -25.50 14.53
N SER A 115 -24.37 -24.63 13.66
CA SER A 115 -23.50 -23.52 14.05
C SER A 115 -24.02 -22.22 13.45
N ALA A 116 -23.97 -21.13 14.22
CA ALA A 116 -24.24 -19.79 13.69
C ALA A 116 -23.27 -19.51 12.53
N GLY A 117 -23.81 -19.35 11.32
CA GLY A 117 -23.00 -19.05 10.15
C GLY A 117 -22.61 -17.57 10.18
N PHE A 118 -21.34 -17.29 9.90
CA PHE A 118 -20.85 -15.93 9.70
C PHE A 118 -20.19 -15.86 8.32
N LEU A 119 -20.36 -14.73 7.66
CA LEU A 119 -19.73 -14.44 6.39
C LEU A 119 -18.94 -13.15 6.52
N TYR A 120 -17.67 -13.18 6.15
CA TYR A 120 -16.80 -12.01 6.16
C TYR A 120 -16.53 -11.54 4.74
N LEU A 121 -16.67 -10.24 4.49
CA LEU A 121 -15.99 -9.58 3.39
C LEU A 121 -14.53 -9.40 3.81
N VAL A 122 -13.60 -9.94 3.02
CA VAL A 122 -12.17 -9.92 3.33
C VAL A 122 -11.35 -9.39 2.18
N VAL A 123 -10.20 -8.82 2.52
CA VAL A 123 -9.13 -8.56 1.55
C VAL A 123 -7.89 -9.37 1.88
N ARG A 124 -7.18 -9.78 0.83
CA ARG A 124 -6.00 -10.62 0.94
C ARG A 124 -4.81 -10.02 0.21
N THR A 125 -3.65 -10.05 0.85
CA THR A 125 -2.37 -9.78 0.19
C THR A 125 -1.71 -11.10 -0.17
N ALA A 126 -1.17 -11.18 -1.38
CA ALA A 126 -0.47 -12.38 -1.83
C ALA A 126 0.73 -12.70 -0.91
N PRO A 127 1.13 -13.98 -0.79
CA PRO A 127 2.41 -14.33 -0.17
C PRO A 127 3.56 -13.65 -0.92
N ALA A 128 4.70 -13.44 -0.25
CA ALA A 128 5.81 -12.68 -0.80
C ALA A 128 6.33 -13.20 -2.16
N TRP A 129 6.27 -14.52 -2.39
CA TRP A 129 6.70 -15.13 -3.65
C TRP A 129 5.71 -14.90 -4.81
N ALA A 130 4.45 -14.57 -4.51
CA ALA A 130 3.38 -14.30 -5.48
C ALA A 130 2.97 -12.81 -5.50
N ASP A 131 3.78 -11.93 -4.90
CA ASP A 131 3.51 -10.50 -4.92
C ASP A 131 3.77 -9.93 -6.32
N ALA A 132 2.72 -9.41 -6.94
CA ALA A 132 2.75 -8.86 -8.30
C ALA A 132 2.54 -7.35 -8.30
N GLY A 133 3.38 -6.63 -7.55
CA GLY A 133 3.23 -5.18 -7.39
C GLY A 133 2.04 -4.85 -6.50
N GLN A 134 1.94 -5.49 -5.33
CA GLN A 134 0.96 -5.15 -4.30
C GLN A 134 -0.51 -5.28 -4.76
N ARG A 135 -0.84 -6.31 -5.55
CA ARG A 135 -2.24 -6.62 -5.86
C ARG A 135 -2.96 -7.16 -4.63
N ILE A 136 -4.23 -6.79 -4.49
CA ILE A 136 -5.06 -7.14 -3.33
C ILE A 136 -6.30 -7.90 -3.81
N SER A 137 -6.55 -9.09 -3.29
CA SER A 137 -7.77 -9.84 -3.63
C SER A 137 -8.90 -9.44 -2.69
N LEU A 138 -10.10 -9.18 -3.24
CA LEU A 138 -11.33 -8.93 -2.49
C LEU A 138 -12.23 -10.16 -2.62
N ALA A 139 -12.56 -10.79 -1.50
CA ALA A 139 -13.27 -12.07 -1.48
C ALA A 139 -14.25 -12.17 -0.31
N LEU A 140 -15.06 -13.23 -0.31
CA LEU A 140 -15.88 -13.62 0.84
C LEU A 140 -15.24 -14.82 1.57
N TRP A 141 -15.39 -14.87 2.88
CA TRP A 141 -14.89 -15.95 3.73
C TRP A 141 -15.98 -16.41 4.72
N ASP A 142 -16.34 -17.69 4.64
CA ASP A 142 -17.47 -18.30 5.35
C ASP A 142 -17.05 -19.26 6.48
N GLY A 143 -15.79 -19.19 6.92
CA GLY A 143 -15.23 -20.14 7.90
C GLY A 143 -14.45 -21.30 7.29
N SER A 144 -14.62 -21.58 5.99
CA SER A 144 -13.90 -22.66 5.31
C SER A 144 -12.40 -22.35 5.15
N THR A 145 -11.58 -23.40 5.06
CA THR A 145 -10.15 -23.26 4.76
C THR A 145 -9.99 -22.79 3.33
N ALA A 146 -9.76 -21.48 3.16
CA ALA A 146 -9.59 -20.87 1.86
C ALA A 146 -8.26 -21.28 1.20
N GLY A 147 -8.29 -22.33 0.38
CA GLY A 147 -7.26 -22.67 -0.61
C GLY A 147 -5.80 -22.64 -0.13
N GLN A 148 -4.87 -22.45 -1.08
CA GLN A 148 -3.40 -22.43 -0.87
C GLN A 148 -2.88 -21.15 -0.16
N HIS A 149 -3.74 -20.31 0.43
CA HIS A 149 -3.31 -19.06 1.07
C HIS A 149 -2.66 -19.36 2.44
N PRO A 150 -1.46 -18.81 2.76
CA PRO A 150 -0.71 -19.17 3.97
C PRO A 150 -1.44 -18.85 5.27
N HIS A 151 -2.22 -17.76 5.28
CA HIS A 151 -3.05 -17.36 6.42
C HIS A 151 -4.49 -17.16 5.94
N PRO A 152 -5.29 -18.23 5.83
CA PRO A 152 -6.60 -18.18 5.20
C PRO A 152 -7.67 -17.50 6.08
N ARG A 153 -7.43 -17.44 7.39
CA ARG A 153 -8.35 -16.86 8.39
C ARG A 153 -8.06 -15.37 8.60
N PRO A 154 -9.08 -14.53 8.82
CA PRO A 154 -8.89 -13.14 9.18
C PRO A 154 -7.96 -12.98 10.38
N ASN A 155 -6.98 -12.09 10.25
CA ASN A 155 -6.00 -11.84 11.29
C ASN A 155 -6.62 -11.01 12.43
N ARG A 156 -6.47 -11.45 13.69
CA ARG A 156 -7.01 -10.77 14.87
C ARG A 156 -6.47 -9.34 15.08
N ARG A 157 -5.26 -9.05 14.60
CA ARG A 157 -4.63 -7.71 14.70
C ARG A 157 -5.07 -6.77 13.58
N PHE A 158 -5.41 -7.29 12.40
CA PHE A 158 -5.74 -6.47 11.23
C PHE A 158 -7.26 -6.56 10.98
N ARG A 159 -8.01 -5.77 11.75
CA ARG A 159 -9.48 -5.76 11.83
C ARG A 159 -10.03 -4.44 11.24
N LEU A 160 -10.19 -4.39 9.92
CA LEU A 160 -10.79 -3.22 9.24
C LEU A 160 -12.33 -3.24 9.28
N ASP A 161 -12.92 -4.34 9.72
CA ASP A 161 -14.33 -4.46 10.09
C ASP A 161 -14.73 -3.57 11.25
N LEU A 162 -13.79 -3.30 12.17
CA LEU A 162 -13.96 -2.33 13.25
C LEU A 162 -13.59 -0.90 12.83
N HIS A 163 -13.04 -0.70 11.62
CA HIS A 163 -12.51 0.58 11.14
C HIS A 163 -13.07 0.92 9.75
N ARG A 164 -14.41 0.84 9.60
CA ARG A 164 -15.08 1.10 8.32
C ARG A 164 -14.75 2.46 7.73
N HIS A 165 -14.48 3.47 8.56
CA HIS A 165 -14.07 4.81 8.13
C HIS A 165 -12.77 4.88 7.31
N LEU A 166 -11.97 3.80 7.30
CA LEU A 166 -10.75 3.69 6.49
C LEU A 166 -10.98 3.17 5.08
N TRP A 167 -12.21 2.80 4.70
CA TRP A 167 -12.50 2.24 3.38
C TRP A 167 -13.95 2.45 2.89
N ASP A 168 -14.93 2.66 3.77
CA ASP A 168 -16.33 2.92 3.43
C ASP A 168 -16.56 4.43 3.33
N ALA A 169 -16.82 4.92 2.11
CA ALA A 169 -17.02 6.34 1.83
C ALA A 169 -18.14 6.98 2.67
N ARG A 170 -19.13 6.21 3.14
CA ARG A 170 -20.22 6.70 3.99
C ARG A 170 -19.79 6.94 5.44
N ARG A 171 -18.71 6.28 5.87
CA ARG A 171 -18.23 6.26 7.26
C ARG A 171 -16.97 7.09 7.45
N VAL A 172 -16.41 7.63 6.37
CA VAL A 172 -15.24 8.53 6.38
C VAL A 172 -15.40 9.70 7.36
N GLY A 173 -16.62 10.19 7.59
CA GLY A 173 -16.88 11.25 8.57
C GLY A 173 -16.45 10.88 10.01
N GLU A 174 -16.36 9.59 10.35
CA GLU A 174 -15.86 9.15 11.66
C GLU A 174 -14.36 9.35 11.82
N LEU A 175 -13.58 9.57 10.75
CA LEU A 175 -12.12 9.78 10.83
C LEU A 175 -11.76 10.88 11.84
N ARG A 176 -12.47 12.00 11.84
CA ARG A 176 -12.19 13.11 12.77
C ARG A 176 -12.25 12.65 14.23
N MET A 177 -13.36 12.00 14.58
CA MET A 177 -13.59 11.49 15.92
C MET A 177 -12.64 10.34 16.23
N ARG A 178 -12.33 9.45 15.27
CA ARG A 178 -11.56 8.21 15.51
C ARG A 178 -10.05 8.36 15.44
N SER A 179 -9.54 9.40 14.79
CA SER A 179 -8.10 9.61 14.59
C SER A 179 -7.45 10.56 15.62
N GLY A 180 -8.21 11.05 16.61
CA GLY A 180 -7.66 11.92 17.67
C GLY A 180 -7.38 13.36 17.22
N VAL A 181 -8.16 13.86 16.24
CA VAL A 181 -8.16 15.29 15.87
C VAL A 181 -8.82 16.11 16.98
N GLU A 182 -9.98 15.64 17.44
CA GLU A 182 -10.67 16.16 18.61
C GLU A 182 -9.93 15.63 19.84
N ARG A 183 -8.98 16.41 20.38
CA ARG A 183 -8.22 16.04 21.58
C ARG A 183 -9.11 16.08 22.82
N CYS A 184 -9.91 15.03 23.01
CA CYS A 184 -10.46 14.67 24.31
C CYS A 184 -9.63 13.51 24.85
N SER A 185 -8.43 13.81 25.38
CA SER A 185 -7.65 12.77 26.06
C SER A 185 -8.25 12.51 27.44
N PRO A 186 -8.83 11.32 27.71
CA PRO A 186 -9.11 10.93 29.08
C PRO A 186 -7.80 10.83 29.87
N PRO A 187 -7.82 11.04 31.19
CA PRO A 187 -6.62 10.95 32.01
C PRO A 187 -6.02 9.54 31.92
N LEU A 188 -4.80 9.43 31.38
CA LEU A 188 -4.01 8.21 31.42
C LEU A 188 -3.54 7.94 32.85
N ALA A 189 -3.62 6.69 33.30
CA ALA A 189 -3.01 6.27 34.55
C ALA A 189 -1.50 6.62 34.55
N PRO A 190 -0.91 7.02 35.69
CA PRO A 190 0.50 7.43 35.78
C PRO A 190 1.46 6.36 35.23
N GLU A 191 1.17 5.09 35.52
CA GLU A 191 1.95 3.92 35.08
C GLU A 191 1.97 3.78 33.55
N LEU A 192 0.82 3.98 32.88
CA LEU A 192 0.76 4.02 31.43
C LEU A 192 1.54 5.21 30.88
N ARG A 193 1.42 6.39 31.51
CA ARG A 193 2.18 7.58 31.09
C ARG A 193 3.70 7.33 31.09
N THR A 194 4.24 6.67 32.11
CA THR A 194 5.66 6.32 32.17
C THR A 194 6.05 5.30 31.10
N ALA A 195 5.23 4.27 30.86
CA ALA A 195 5.45 3.29 29.79
C ALA A 195 5.28 3.88 28.37
N VAL A 196 4.52 4.97 28.23
CA VAL A 196 4.19 5.65 26.97
C VAL A 196 5.25 6.65 26.53
N THR A 197 6.15 7.09 27.41
CA THR A 197 7.28 7.97 27.05
C THR A 197 8.21 7.37 25.97
N GLU A 198 8.14 6.06 25.73
CA GLU A 198 8.85 5.36 24.64
C GLU A 198 7.98 5.16 23.36
N LEU A 199 6.75 5.68 23.34
CA LEU A 199 5.69 5.38 22.36
C LEU A 199 5.23 6.60 21.54
N ASP A 200 6.15 7.48 21.14
CA ASP A 200 5.90 8.77 20.44
C ASP A 200 5.01 8.73 19.18
N HIS A 201 4.65 7.54 18.68
CA HIS A 201 3.82 7.36 17.48
C HIS A 201 2.53 6.55 17.71
N CYS A 202 2.28 6.12 18.95
CA CYS A 202 1.06 5.41 19.32
C CYS A 202 -0.10 6.38 19.55
N ALA A 203 -1.31 6.01 19.14
CA ALA A 203 -2.54 6.77 19.40
C ALA A 203 -3.11 6.42 20.79
N VAL A 204 -2.32 6.64 21.83
CA VAL A 204 -2.63 6.18 23.21
C VAL A 204 -3.93 6.77 23.74
N ASP A 205 -4.22 8.03 23.38
CA ASP A 205 -5.47 8.73 23.67
C ASP A 205 -6.71 8.04 23.08
N ARG A 206 -6.53 7.20 22.05
CA ARG A 206 -7.59 6.46 21.36
C ARG A 206 -7.77 5.03 21.85
N TRP A 207 -6.82 4.47 22.57
CA TRP A 207 -6.87 3.06 22.94
C TRP A 207 -8.09 2.70 23.81
N ALA A 208 -8.57 3.62 24.66
CA ALA A 208 -9.73 3.39 25.51
C ALA A 208 -11.05 3.25 24.70
N PRO A 209 -11.46 4.25 23.89
CA PRO A 209 -12.67 4.12 23.06
C PRO A 209 -12.56 3.00 22.02
N GLU A 210 -11.36 2.76 21.46
CA GLU A 210 -11.14 1.69 20.49
C GLU A 210 -11.17 0.29 21.14
N GLY A 211 -10.68 0.18 22.38
CA GLY A 211 -10.79 -1.02 23.20
C GLY A 211 -12.25 -1.36 23.53
N GLU A 212 -13.10 -0.37 23.76
CA GLU A 212 -14.54 -0.58 23.98
C GLU A 212 -15.22 -1.19 22.75
N ILE A 213 -14.95 -0.64 21.56
CA ILE A 213 -15.44 -1.18 20.29
C ILE A 213 -14.98 -2.64 20.09
N LEU A 214 -13.71 -2.92 20.39
CA LEU A 214 -13.15 -4.27 20.33
C LEU A 214 -13.88 -5.24 21.28
N CYS A 215 -14.01 -4.88 22.55
CA CYS A 215 -14.67 -5.71 23.57
C CYS A 215 -16.13 -6.01 23.20
N GLN A 216 -16.87 -5.00 22.72
CA GLN A 216 -18.24 -5.17 22.24
C GLN A 216 -18.32 -6.16 21.06
N ALA A 217 -17.38 -6.06 20.11
CA ALA A 217 -17.34 -6.91 18.93
C ALA A 217 -16.96 -8.38 19.21
N GLU A 218 -16.23 -8.65 20.29
CA GLU A 218 -15.83 -10.01 20.67
C GLU A 218 -16.95 -10.77 21.41
N SER A 219 -18.06 -10.10 21.76
CA SER A 219 -19.20 -10.67 22.49
C SER A 219 -18.80 -11.43 23.76
N ARG A 220 -17.69 -11.02 24.39
CA ARG A 220 -17.15 -11.58 25.63
C ARG A 220 -17.26 -10.53 26.74
N PRO A 221 -17.50 -10.94 28.00
CA PRO A 221 -17.50 -10.01 29.14
C PRO A 221 -16.10 -9.48 29.49
N THR A 222 -15.08 -9.74 28.66
CA THR A 222 -13.69 -9.39 28.93
C THR A 222 -13.43 -7.94 28.59
N THR A 223 -13.01 -7.16 29.59
CA THR A 223 -12.54 -5.78 29.44
C THR A 223 -11.02 -5.67 29.22
N THR A 224 -10.33 -6.80 29.22
CA THR A 224 -8.88 -6.93 29.05
C THR A 224 -8.51 -7.20 27.59
N PHE A 225 -7.52 -6.49 27.06
CA PHE A 225 -7.02 -6.69 25.71
C PHE A 225 -5.52 -6.41 25.59
N ILE A 226 -4.93 -6.82 24.46
CA ILE A 226 -3.49 -6.68 24.19
C ILE A 226 -3.27 -5.55 23.19
N VAL A 227 -2.37 -4.63 23.50
CA VAL A 227 -1.87 -3.63 22.54
C VAL A 227 -0.49 -4.04 22.04
N ARG A 228 -0.30 -4.10 20.71
CA ARG A 228 0.96 -4.51 20.07
C ARG A 228 1.57 -3.38 19.25
N PHE A 229 2.59 -2.73 19.79
CA PHE A 229 3.27 -1.59 19.17
C PHE A 229 4.72 -1.91 18.74
N GLY A 230 5.07 -3.18 18.56
CA GLY A 230 6.37 -3.57 18.01
C GLY A 230 6.51 -5.07 17.82
N ALA A 231 7.64 -5.52 17.24
CA ALA A 231 7.92 -6.94 17.00
C ALA A 231 7.92 -7.78 18.29
N LYS A 232 8.28 -7.16 19.42
CA LYS A 232 8.29 -7.78 20.76
C LYS A 232 7.68 -6.92 21.86
N GLN A 233 7.15 -5.76 21.49
CA GLN A 233 6.58 -4.83 22.45
C GLN A 233 5.06 -4.98 22.49
N ARG A 234 4.56 -5.32 23.67
CA ARG A 234 3.12 -5.50 23.94
C ARG A 234 2.80 -5.06 25.36
N LEU A 235 1.59 -4.52 25.52
CA LEU A 235 0.99 -4.23 26.83
C LEU A 235 -0.32 -5.00 26.94
N VAL A 236 -0.61 -5.50 28.14
CA VAL A 236 -1.94 -6.01 28.49
C VAL A 236 -2.61 -4.91 29.29
N VAL A 237 -3.79 -4.49 28.84
CA VAL A 237 -4.51 -3.35 29.43
C VAL A 237 -5.92 -3.76 29.79
N ASP A 238 -6.41 -3.23 30.90
CA ASP A 238 -7.80 -3.37 31.34
C ASP A 238 -8.55 -2.07 31.12
N LEU A 239 -9.74 -2.19 30.52
CA LEU A 239 -10.69 -1.11 30.37
C LEU A 239 -11.59 -1.02 31.60
N ALA A 240 -11.34 -0.04 32.46
CA ALA A 240 -12.16 0.21 33.63
C ALA A 240 -13.22 1.28 33.33
N ALA A 241 -14.44 1.10 33.87
CA ALA A 241 -15.35 2.23 34.05
C ALA A 241 -15.16 2.80 35.46
N ALA A 242 -14.88 4.09 35.55
CA ALA A 242 -14.98 4.86 36.78
C ALA A 242 -15.76 6.14 36.47
N ASP A 243 -16.84 6.41 37.21
CA ASP A 243 -17.62 7.66 37.13
C ASP A 243 -18.04 8.07 35.70
N GLY A 244 -18.51 7.10 34.90
CA GLY A 244 -18.93 7.32 33.51
C GLY A 244 -17.78 7.53 32.51
N THR A 245 -16.54 7.61 32.97
CA THR A 245 -15.34 7.73 32.14
C THR A 245 -14.60 6.40 32.06
N ARG A 246 -14.26 5.96 30.84
CA ARG A 246 -13.45 4.76 30.64
C ARG A 246 -11.97 5.12 30.77
N THR A 247 -11.26 4.45 31.66
CA THR A 247 -9.81 4.62 31.87
C THR A 247 -9.09 3.31 31.58
N LEU A 248 -7.89 3.42 31.03
CA LEU A 248 -7.00 2.29 30.83
C LEU A 248 -6.02 2.18 31.99
N ARG A 249 -5.80 0.95 32.43
CA ARG A 249 -4.76 0.57 33.39
C ARG A 249 -3.96 -0.60 32.85
N ILE A 250 -2.68 -0.71 33.23
CA ILE A 250 -1.88 -1.90 32.92
C ILE A 250 -2.42 -3.04 33.75
N ALA A 251 -2.75 -4.16 33.12
CA ALA A 251 -3.26 -5.33 33.82
C ALA A 251 -2.13 -5.96 34.65
N SER A 252 -2.30 -6.02 35.98
CA SER A 252 -1.33 -6.63 36.90
C SER A 252 -1.48 -8.15 37.00
N GLU A 253 -2.70 -8.66 36.77
CA GLU A 253 -3.03 -10.08 36.86
C GLU A 253 -3.83 -10.52 35.62
N TYR A 254 -3.42 -11.64 35.02
CA TYR A 254 -4.17 -12.32 33.96
C TYR A 254 -3.89 -13.82 34.04
N PRO A 255 -4.83 -14.69 33.63
CA PRO A 255 -4.67 -16.13 33.74
C PRO A 255 -3.38 -16.60 33.05
N VAL A 256 -2.59 -17.43 33.74
CA VAL A 256 -1.38 -18.04 33.17
C VAL A 256 -1.78 -18.85 31.93
N GLY A 257 -1.25 -18.49 30.76
CA GLY A 257 -1.62 -19.07 29.46
C GLY A 257 -2.80 -18.40 28.74
N GLY A 258 -3.49 -17.43 29.37
CA GLY A 258 -4.66 -16.72 28.82
C GLY A 258 -4.35 -15.60 27.83
N ILE A 259 -3.10 -15.14 27.73
CA ILE A 259 -2.70 -14.04 26.84
C ILE A 259 -3.05 -14.35 25.37
N SER A 260 -2.94 -15.60 24.92
CA SER A 260 -3.25 -15.99 23.53
C SER A 260 -4.75 -15.91 23.19
N VAL A 261 -5.61 -15.92 24.22
CA VAL A 261 -7.07 -15.90 24.11
C VAL A 261 -7.62 -14.49 24.18
N LEU A 262 -6.85 -13.54 24.73
CA LEU A 262 -7.23 -12.14 24.81
C LEU A 262 -7.37 -11.52 23.41
N PRO A 263 -8.33 -10.62 23.23
CA PRO A 263 -8.44 -9.85 22.00
C PRO A 263 -7.25 -8.90 21.86
N VAL A 264 -6.91 -8.58 20.61
CA VAL A 264 -5.77 -7.73 20.27
C VAL A 264 -6.31 -6.43 19.70
N LEU A 265 -5.88 -5.30 20.25
CA LEU A 265 -6.21 -3.98 19.72
C LEU A 265 -5.79 -3.92 18.24
N PRO A 266 -6.70 -3.53 17.33
CA PRO A 266 -6.36 -3.48 15.92
C PRO A 266 -5.20 -2.54 15.62
N ASP A 267 -4.38 -2.89 14.62
CA ASP A 267 -3.20 -2.09 14.24
C ASP A 267 -3.58 -0.64 13.88
N ALA A 268 -4.72 -0.46 13.22
CA ALA A 268 -5.27 0.84 12.84
C ALA A 268 -5.59 1.76 14.03
N ALA A 269 -5.93 1.19 15.19
CA ALA A 269 -6.19 1.92 16.44
C ALA A 269 -4.93 2.07 17.32
N THR A 270 -3.89 1.27 17.05
CA THR A 270 -2.66 1.29 17.86
C THR A 270 -1.83 2.54 17.57
N TRP A 271 -1.76 2.93 16.30
CA TRP A 271 -0.88 3.98 15.78
C TRP A 271 -1.64 5.25 15.44
N VAL A 272 -0.95 6.39 15.48
CA VAL A 272 -1.47 7.64 14.90
C VAL A 272 -1.76 7.41 13.40
N LEU A 273 -2.89 7.89 12.92
CA LEU A 273 -3.28 7.79 11.51
C LEU A 273 -2.16 8.35 10.62
N PRO A 274 -1.75 7.64 9.54
CA PRO A 274 -0.67 8.09 8.66
C PRO A 274 -0.86 9.53 8.15
N ASP A 275 -2.07 9.89 7.73
CA ASP A 275 -2.40 11.24 7.25
C ASP A 275 -2.17 12.31 8.33
N LEU A 276 -2.61 12.06 9.57
CA LEU A 276 -2.36 12.99 10.67
C LEU A 276 -0.90 13.07 11.06
N ALA A 277 -0.18 11.94 11.01
CA ALA A 277 1.23 11.91 11.32
C ALA A 277 2.04 12.74 10.30
N LEU A 278 1.72 12.62 9.00
CA LEU A 278 2.33 13.42 7.94
C LEU A 278 1.97 14.92 8.04
N LEU A 279 0.71 15.26 8.34
CA LEU A 279 0.29 16.65 8.55
C LEU A 279 1.00 17.28 9.76
N ARG A 280 1.03 16.57 10.90
CA ARG A 280 1.69 17.07 12.14
C ARG A 280 3.20 17.26 11.95
N ALA A 281 3.83 16.46 11.11
CA ALA A 281 5.23 16.59 10.74
C ALA A 281 5.50 17.67 9.67
N GLY A 282 4.46 18.27 9.08
CA GLY A 282 4.59 19.22 7.97
C GLY A 282 5.12 18.59 6.68
N ALA A 283 5.11 17.26 6.56
CA ALA A 283 5.63 16.54 5.40
C ALA A 283 4.71 16.67 4.17
N ILE A 284 3.41 16.94 4.40
CA ILE A 284 2.42 17.21 3.38
C ILE A 284 1.43 18.28 3.88
N THR A 285 0.73 18.88 2.94
CA THR A 285 -0.41 19.76 3.14
C THR A 285 -1.73 19.04 2.81
N ALA A 286 -2.86 19.65 3.17
CA ALA A 286 -4.19 19.02 3.04
C ALA A 286 -4.57 18.69 1.59
N ASP A 287 -4.05 19.43 0.60
CA ASP A 287 -4.25 19.20 -0.83
C ASP A 287 -3.63 17.89 -1.33
N ARG A 288 -2.60 17.38 -0.65
CA ARG A 288 -2.00 16.09 -0.96
C ARG A 288 -2.70 14.92 -0.27
N LEU A 289 -3.71 15.18 0.57
CA LEU A 289 -4.52 14.15 1.21
C LEU A 289 -5.55 13.53 0.25
N HIS A 290 -6.09 12.39 0.65
CA HIS A 290 -7.09 11.71 -0.16
C HIS A 290 -8.35 12.57 -0.01
N PRO A 291 -9.09 12.91 -1.08
CA PRO A 291 -10.20 13.88 -0.98
C PRO A 291 -11.19 13.57 0.15
N LEU A 292 -11.57 12.29 0.31
CA LEU A 292 -12.37 11.81 1.44
C LEU A 292 -11.74 12.11 2.81
N VAL A 293 -10.44 11.83 2.99
CA VAL A 293 -9.71 12.10 4.24
C VAL A 293 -9.55 13.61 4.48
N ALA A 294 -9.21 14.37 3.44
CA ALA A 294 -9.07 15.82 3.51
C ALA A 294 -10.37 16.46 4.00
N SER A 295 -11.51 16.08 3.41
CA SER A 295 -12.84 16.59 3.80
C SER A 295 -13.23 16.23 5.24
N ALA A 296 -12.77 15.08 5.75
CA ALA A 296 -13.05 14.66 7.11
C ALA A 296 -12.14 15.35 8.14
N LEU A 297 -10.84 15.46 7.85
CA LEU A 297 -9.86 15.98 8.80
C LEU A 297 -9.80 17.51 8.82
N VAL A 298 -10.05 18.18 7.68
CA VAL A 298 -9.92 19.64 7.54
C VAL A 298 -11.29 20.27 7.27
N PRO A 299 -11.90 20.97 8.25
CA PRO A 299 -13.14 21.70 8.04
C PRO A 299 -13.03 22.71 6.89
N GLY A 300 -14.02 22.75 6.00
CA GLY A 300 -14.08 23.73 4.90
C GLY A 300 -13.20 23.41 3.68
N TYR A 301 -12.46 22.30 3.69
CA TYR A 301 -11.65 21.90 2.53
C TYR A 301 -12.53 21.53 1.32
N SER A 302 -12.32 22.21 0.19
CA SER A 302 -12.95 21.91 -1.10
C SER A 302 -11.88 21.45 -2.09
N SER A 303 -12.09 20.29 -2.71
CA SER A 303 -11.10 19.62 -3.59
C SER A 303 -10.89 20.31 -4.95
N ALA A 304 -11.58 21.41 -5.24
CA ALA A 304 -11.60 22.04 -6.57
C ALA A 304 -10.29 22.73 -6.96
N ASP A 305 -9.37 22.94 -6.02
CA ASP A 305 -8.17 23.77 -6.20
C ASP A 305 -6.86 22.99 -6.40
N ALA A 306 -6.90 21.67 -6.59
CA ALA A 306 -5.68 20.88 -6.74
C ALA A 306 -4.98 21.17 -8.10
N PRO A 307 -3.72 21.64 -8.12
CA PRO A 307 -2.98 21.87 -9.36
C PRO A 307 -2.70 20.55 -10.07
N ARG A 308 -2.91 20.53 -11.40
CA ARG A 308 -2.50 19.42 -12.25
C ARG A 308 -0.97 19.28 -12.22
N ALA A 309 -0.49 18.03 -12.17
CA ALA A 309 0.93 17.75 -12.28
C ALA A 309 1.49 18.30 -13.60
N PRO A 310 2.71 18.87 -13.61
CA PRO A 310 3.32 19.36 -14.84
C PRO A 310 3.60 18.20 -15.79
N GLU A 311 3.03 18.28 -17.00
CA GLU A 311 3.40 17.43 -18.13
C GLU A 311 4.87 17.67 -18.45
N HIS A 312 5.69 16.64 -18.32
CA HIS A 312 7.10 16.69 -18.70
C HIS A 312 7.23 16.41 -20.19
N THR A 313 6.88 17.39 -21.01
CA THR A 313 7.20 17.41 -22.45
C THR A 313 8.40 18.31 -22.68
N GLY A 314 9.57 17.87 -22.23
CA GLY A 314 10.83 18.61 -22.42
C GLY A 314 11.62 18.06 -23.60
N GLN A 315 11.78 18.88 -24.65
CA GLN A 315 12.85 18.66 -25.63
C GLN A 315 14.20 18.69 -24.89
N ARG A 316 15.09 17.74 -25.18
CA ARG A 316 16.43 17.70 -24.57
C ARG A 316 17.43 18.40 -25.47
N ILE A 317 18.31 19.20 -24.91
CA ILE A 317 19.39 19.86 -25.64
C ILE A 317 20.69 19.10 -25.38
N VAL A 318 21.43 18.80 -26.45
CA VAL A 318 22.73 18.12 -26.42
C VAL A 318 23.72 18.90 -27.26
N GLU A 319 24.94 19.06 -26.77
CA GLU A 319 26.03 19.65 -27.56
C GLU A 319 26.57 18.60 -28.53
N CYS A 320 26.40 18.81 -29.83
CA CYS A 320 26.83 17.92 -30.89
C CYS A 320 27.68 18.72 -31.88
N ARG A 321 28.94 18.31 -32.08
CA ARG A 321 29.89 18.96 -33.01
C ARG A 321 30.08 20.48 -32.76
N GLY A 322 29.92 20.94 -31.53
CA GLY A 322 30.07 22.36 -31.16
C GLY A 322 28.80 23.20 -31.30
N GLU A 323 27.66 22.59 -31.65
CA GLU A 323 26.35 23.25 -31.72
C GLU A 323 25.33 22.60 -30.77
N GLN A 324 24.29 23.34 -30.38
CA GLN A 324 23.21 22.83 -29.54
C GLN A 324 22.13 22.16 -30.39
N HIS A 325 21.99 20.84 -30.26
CA HIS A 325 21.00 20.03 -30.97
C HIS A 325 19.86 19.61 -30.04
N ARG A 326 18.66 19.54 -30.59
CA ARG A 326 17.41 19.16 -29.93
C ARG A 326 17.11 17.69 -30.17
N ILE A 327 16.69 17.01 -29.11
CA ILE A 327 16.17 15.65 -29.12
C ILE A 327 14.72 15.72 -28.64
N GLY A 328 13.82 15.12 -29.42
CA GLY A 328 12.39 15.11 -29.14
C GLY A 328 11.69 13.92 -29.79
N LEU A 329 10.39 13.79 -29.54
CA LEU A 329 9.59 12.72 -30.13
C LEU A 329 9.18 13.09 -31.56
N VAL A 330 9.42 12.19 -32.51
CA VAL A 330 8.89 12.21 -33.88
C VAL A 330 8.20 10.88 -34.11
N ASP A 331 6.93 10.91 -34.53
CA ASP A 331 6.09 9.71 -34.72
C ASP A 331 6.11 8.74 -33.52
N GLY A 332 6.15 9.30 -32.30
CA GLY A 332 6.14 8.50 -31.07
C GLY A 332 7.46 7.80 -30.74
N VAL A 333 8.58 8.20 -31.35
CA VAL A 333 9.93 7.69 -31.07
C VAL A 333 10.90 8.85 -30.82
N LEU A 334 11.80 8.68 -29.85
CA LEU A 334 12.86 9.65 -29.55
C LEU A 334 13.85 9.77 -30.71
N ALA A 335 13.94 10.96 -31.30
CA ALA A 335 14.77 11.28 -32.46
C ALA A 335 15.59 12.57 -32.26
N ALA A 336 16.74 12.66 -32.93
CA ALA A 336 17.52 13.89 -33.00
C ALA A 336 16.92 14.80 -34.08
N LEU A 337 16.31 15.90 -33.68
CA LEU A 337 15.49 16.76 -34.55
C LEU A 337 16.32 17.58 -35.54
N ASP A 338 17.58 17.83 -35.20
CA ASP A 338 18.48 18.68 -35.99
C ASP A 338 19.43 17.85 -36.88
N HIS A 339 19.10 16.57 -37.14
CA HIS A 339 19.80 15.70 -38.09
C HIS A 339 18.85 15.15 -39.15
N ASP A 340 19.32 15.09 -40.39
CA ASP A 340 18.59 14.42 -41.48
C ASP A 340 18.61 12.88 -41.29
N PRO A 341 17.54 12.14 -41.62
CA PRO A 341 17.51 10.68 -41.48
C PRO A 341 18.62 9.93 -42.23
N ALA A 342 19.11 10.44 -43.37
CA ALA A 342 20.25 9.86 -44.08
C ALA A 342 21.56 10.08 -43.33
N GLU A 343 21.70 11.24 -42.67
CA GLU A 343 22.82 11.52 -41.78
C GLU A 343 22.82 10.57 -40.59
N ILE A 344 21.67 10.42 -39.91
CA ILE A 344 21.51 9.50 -38.76
C ILE A 344 21.94 8.07 -39.16
N ARG A 345 21.43 7.54 -40.28
CA ARG A 345 21.79 6.18 -40.74
C ARG A 345 23.28 6.02 -40.99
N ARG A 346 23.92 7.02 -41.61
CA ARG A 346 25.38 7.00 -41.86
C ARG A 346 26.15 6.96 -40.54
N GLU A 347 25.73 7.77 -39.56
CA GLU A 347 26.39 7.87 -38.26
C GLU A 347 26.19 6.61 -37.41
N GLU A 348 25.02 5.96 -37.48
CA GLU A 348 24.79 4.66 -36.86
C GLU A 348 25.70 3.57 -37.42
N LEU A 349 25.90 3.54 -38.75
CA LEU A 349 26.83 2.61 -39.40
C LEU A 349 28.28 2.88 -38.99
N LEU A 350 28.68 4.15 -38.92
CA LEU A 350 30.02 4.53 -38.45
C LEU A 350 30.21 4.15 -36.99
N ALA A 351 29.22 4.36 -36.13
CA ALA A 351 29.27 3.96 -34.72
C ALA A 351 29.44 2.45 -34.57
N ALA A 352 28.78 1.63 -35.40
CA ALA A 352 28.94 0.18 -35.39
C ALA A 352 30.36 -0.28 -35.77
N LEU A 353 31.07 0.50 -36.60
CA LEU A 353 32.43 0.19 -37.06
C LEU A 353 33.53 0.79 -36.16
N SER A 354 33.32 2.00 -35.65
CA SER A 354 34.32 2.77 -34.89
C SER A 354 34.10 2.71 -33.38
N GLY A 355 32.93 2.27 -32.92
CA GLY A 355 32.52 2.27 -31.52
C GLY A 355 32.22 3.65 -30.94
N THR A 356 32.26 4.74 -31.73
CA THR A 356 32.11 6.11 -31.23
C THR A 356 30.92 6.80 -31.92
N PRO A 357 29.70 6.72 -31.36
CA PRO A 357 28.53 7.40 -31.91
C PRO A 357 28.61 8.92 -31.69
N LEU A 358 27.85 9.70 -32.47
CA LEU A 358 27.66 11.13 -32.20
C LEU A 358 27.02 11.38 -30.83
N PRO A 359 27.29 12.55 -30.18
CA PRO A 359 26.66 12.91 -28.91
C PRO A 359 25.14 12.79 -28.89
N CYS A 360 24.44 13.17 -29.97
CA CYS A 360 22.99 12.99 -30.07
C CYS A 360 22.57 11.51 -30.04
N LEU A 361 23.27 10.63 -30.76
CA LEU A 361 22.99 9.19 -30.77
C LEU A 361 23.38 8.53 -29.44
N GLN A 362 24.47 8.99 -28.81
CA GLN A 362 24.87 8.58 -27.46
C GLN A 362 23.83 8.98 -26.41
N ALA A 363 23.25 10.18 -26.52
CA ALA A 363 22.21 10.64 -25.62
C ALA A 363 20.92 9.83 -25.77
N ILE A 364 20.54 9.46 -27.01
CA ILE A 364 19.41 8.55 -27.27
C ILE A 364 19.71 7.15 -26.73
N ASP A 365 20.89 6.58 -26.96
CA ASP A 365 21.26 5.25 -26.48
C ASP A 365 21.33 5.19 -24.94
N THR A 366 21.90 6.22 -24.31
CA THR A 366 21.90 6.37 -22.84
C THR A 366 20.47 6.41 -22.29
N ALA A 367 19.56 7.15 -22.93
CA ALA A 367 18.17 7.21 -22.52
C ALA A 367 17.47 5.83 -22.55
N HIS A 368 17.87 4.94 -23.47
CA HIS A 368 17.34 3.59 -23.56
C HIS A 368 18.00 2.61 -22.56
N ARG A 369 19.33 2.69 -22.36
CA ARG A 369 20.08 1.66 -21.60
C ARG A 369 20.29 1.98 -20.13
N GLN A 370 20.47 3.24 -19.77
CA GLN A 370 20.74 3.67 -18.39
C GLN A 370 19.94 4.93 -18.07
N PRO A 371 18.63 4.77 -17.84
CA PRO A 371 17.81 5.92 -17.56
C PRO A 371 17.94 6.33 -16.10
N ASP A 372 18.33 7.58 -15.83
CA ASP A 372 18.33 8.13 -14.46
C ASP A 372 16.92 8.08 -13.80
N TRP A 373 15.88 8.03 -14.63
CA TRP A 373 14.48 7.87 -14.24
C TRP A 373 14.06 6.42 -13.92
N LEU A 374 14.93 5.42 -14.15
CA LEU A 374 14.64 4.00 -13.90
C LEU A 374 14.28 3.76 -12.44
N VAL A 375 14.87 4.50 -11.51
CA VAL A 375 14.52 4.43 -10.09
C VAL A 375 13.04 4.74 -9.91
N GLY A 376 12.54 5.85 -10.47
CA GLY A 376 11.14 6.24 -10.37
C GLY A 376 10.16 5.25 -11.03
N VAL A 377 10.59 4.53 -12.07
CA VAL A 377 9.82 3.45 -12.70
C VAL A 377 9.80 2.20 -11.83
N ARG A 378 10.95 1.77 -11.29
CA ARG A 378 11.05 0.65 -10.35
C ARG A 378 10.17 0.85 -9.12
N GLU A 379 10.23 2.05 -8.53
CA GLU A 379 9.39 2.44 -7.39
C GLU A 379 7.90 2.26 -7.69
N ARG A 380 7.44 2.79 -8.83
CA ARG A 380 6.05 2.67 -9.26
C ARG A 380 5.64 1.23 -9.50
N LEU A 381 6.46 0.44 -10.19
CA LEU A 381 6.20 -0.99 -10.42
C LEU A 381 6.12 -1.78 -9.10
N ASP A 382 7.00 -1.51 -8.15
CA ASP A 382 7.01 -2.14 -6.83
C ASP A 382 5.77 -1.79 -5.99
N HIS A 383 5.26 -0.58 -6.16
CA HIS A 383 4.05 -0.09 -5.52
C HIS A 383 2.76 -0.37 -6.33
N GLY A 384 2.87 -1.04 -7.48
CA GLY A 384 1.73 -1.43 -8.31
C GLY A 384 1.18 -0.35 -9.25
N ASP A 385 1.84 0.80 -9.34
CA ASP A 385 1.52 1.90 -10.27
C ASP A 385 2.10 1.63 -11.67
N ILE A 386 1.56 0.61 -12.35
CA ILE A 386 2.02 0.23 -13.68
C ILE A 386 1.70 1.34 -14.70
N ALA A 387 0.55 1.99 -14.57
CA ALA A 387 0.15 3.07 -15.47
C ALA A 387 1.10 4.27 -15.36
N GLY A 388 1.44 4.72 -14.15
CA GLY A 388 2.41 5.79 -13.95
C GLY A 388 3.83 5.39 -14.37
N ALA A 389 4.22 4.13 -14.17
CA ALA A 389 5.50 3.63 -14.65
C ALA A 389 5.59 3.69 -16.19
N LEU A 390 4.55 3.22 -16.89
CA LEU A 390 4.49 3.27 -18.35
C LEU A 390 4.40 4.72 -18.86
N ALA A 391 3.62 5.59 -18.22
CA ALA A 391 3.54 6.99 -18.61
C ALA A 391 4.90 7.71 -18.57
N ILE A 392 5.77 7.37 -17.61
CA ILE A 392 7.15 7.88 -17.58
C ILE A 392 7.95 7.36 -18.78
N VAL A 393 7.87 6.06 -19.07
CA VAL A 393 8.58 5.44 -20.19
C VAL A 393 8.11 6.04 -21.52
N GLU A 394 6.81 6.10 -21.73
CA GLU A 394 6.16 6.64 -22.93
C GLU A 394 6.46 8.13 -23.12
N GLY A 395 6.47 8.92 -22.04
CA GLY A 395 6.82 10.34 -22.13
C GLY A 395 8.29 10.59 -22.49
N LEU A 396 9.20 9.66 -22.14
CA LEU A 396 10.65 9.84 -22.30
C LEU A 396 11.23 9.17 -23.54
N LEU A 397 10.69 8.03 -23.95
CA LEU A 397 11.12 7.28 -25.13
C LEU A 397 10.14 7.40 -26.29
N GLY A 398 8.87 7.68 -25.97
CA GLY A 398 7.76 7.67 -26.90
C GLY A 398 6.91 6.38 -26.78
N PRO A 399 5.61 6.44 -27.10
CA PRO A 399 4.70 5.30 -26.99
C PRO A 399 5.03 4.15 -27.96
N GLU A 400 5.65 4.46 -29.09
CA GLU A 400 6.01 3.47 -30.13
C GLU A 400 7.48 3.03 -30.02
N ALA A 401 8.17 3.42 -28.94
CA ALA A 401 9.57 3.09 -28.76
C ALA A 401 9.79 1.58 -28.56
N LEU A 402 10.63 0.99 -29.41
CA LEU A 402 11.10 -0.38 -29.21
C LEU A 402 12.09 -0.44 -28.06
N LEU A 403 11.73 -1.18 -27.01
CA LEU A 403 12.60 -1.38 -25.85
C LEU A 403 13.86 -2.16 -26.26
N ARG A 404 15.02 -1.53 -26.10
CA ARG A 404 16.32 -2.17 -26.28
C ARG A 404 16.67 -3.03 -25.07
N ASP A 405 17.61 -3.96 -25.26
CA ASP A 405 18.18 -4.75 -24.16
C ASP A 405 18.84 -3.83 -23.13
N GLY A 406 18.61 -4.12 -21.84
CA GLY A 406 19.13 -3.34 -20.74
C GLY A 406 18.19 -3.34 -19.53
N ALA A 407 18.59 -2.58 -18.50
CA ALA A 407 17.96 -2.63 -17.19
C ALA A 407 16.45 -2.31 -17.21
N LEU A 408 15.99 -1.42 -18.10
CA LEU A 408 14.56 -1.12 -18.24
C LEU A 408 13.76 -2.31 -18.73
N ARG A 409 14.22 -2.97 -19.81
CA ARG A 409 13.56 -4.15 -20.37
C ARG A 409 13.50 -5.27 -19.35
N ASP A 410 14.62 -5.50 -18.64
CA ASP A 410 14.71 -6.52 -17.59
C ASP A 410 13.71 -6.27 -16.45
N GLU A 411 13.53 -5.02 -16.02
CA GLU A 411 12.57 -4.66 -14.98
C GLU A 411 11.11 -4.87 -15.41
N LEU A 412 10.78 -4.47 -16.64
CA LEU A 412 9.43 -4.66 -17.18
C LEU A 412 9.12 -6.13 -17.40
N GLU A 413 10.08 -6.91 -17.89
CA GLU A 413 9.96 -8.36 -18.02
C GLU A 413 9.80 -9.03 -16.65
N ALA A 414 10.60 -8.63 -15.65
CA ALA A 414 10.47 -9.12 -14.28
C ALA A 414 9.09 -8.80 -13.69
N ALA A 415 8.55 -7.60 -13.93
CA ALA A 415 7.21 -7.22 -13.52
C ALA A 415 6.13 -8.07 -14.21
N ALA A 416 6.27 -8.34 -15.52
CA ALA A 416 5.38 -9.21 -16.27
C ALA A 416 5.41 -10.66 -15.74
N ARG A 417 6.60 -11.22 -15.50
CA ARG A 417 6.78 -12.54 -14.89
C ARG A 417 6.11 -12.63 -13.52
N ARG A 418 6.24 -11.61 -12.67
CA ARG A 418 5.53 -11.56 -11.36
C ARG A 418 4.02 -11.62 -11.52
N ARG A 419 3.44 -10.92 -12.51
CA ARG A 419 1.99 -10.98 -12.79
C ARG A 419 1.53 -12.37 -13.20
N ILE A 420 2.33 -13.10 -13.99
CA ILE A 420 2.04 -14.49 -14.36
C ILE A 420 2.05 -15.38 -13.11
N THR A 421 3.10 -15.28 -12.27
CA THR A 421 3.19 -16.03 -11.01
C THR A 421 1.98 -15.77 -10.11
N HIS A 422 1.55 -14.52 -10.01
CA HIS A 422 0.36 -14.16 -9.24
C HIS A 422 -0.94 -14.74 -9.83
N GLY A 423 -1.08 -14.74 -11.16
CA GLY A 423 -2.20 -15.40 -11.84
C GLY A 423 -2.26 -16.91 -11.55
N LEU A 424 -1.10 -17.59 -11.59
CA LEU A 424 -0.99 -19.02 -11.24
C LEU A 424 -1.33 -19.27 -9.77
N PHE A 425 -0.89 -18.40 -8.86
CA PHE A 425 -1.28 -18.45 -7.45
C PHE A 425 -2.79 -18.33 -7.25
N ARG A 426 -3.42 -17.34 -7.89
CA ARG A 426 -4.86 -17.13 -7.80
C ARG A 426 -5.67 -18.29 -8.38
N ALA A 427 -5.17 -18.92 -9.44
CA ALA A 427 -5.79 -20.10 -10.03
C ALA A 427 -5.57 -21.39 -9.23
N GLY A 428 -4.75 -21.37 -8.17
CA GLY A 428 -4.37 -22.56 -7.40
C GLY A 428 -3.44 -23.52 -8.16
N LEU A 429 -2.81 -23.05 -9.24
CA LEU A 429 -1.94 -23.81 -10.15
C LEU A 429 -0.44 -23.67 -9.79
N SER A 430 -0.14 -23.23 -8.57
CA SER A 430 1.25 -23.04 -8.15
C SER A 430 1.90 -24.36 -7.78
N GLU A 431 3.12 -24.59 -8.27
CA GLU A 431 3.83 -25.84 -7.97
C GLU A 431 4.06 -26.04 -6.47
N PRO A 432 3.88 -27.27 -5.96
CA PRO A 432 4.16 -27.61 -4.57
C PRO A 432 5.67 -27.53 -4.28
N GLY A 433 6.16 -26.33 -3.94
CA GLY A 433 7.58 -26.10 -3.62
C GLY A 433 7.95 -24.63 -3.35
N MET A 434 7.19 -23.67 -3.90
CA MET A 434 7.47 -22.23 -3.71
C MET A 434 7.24 -21.71 -2.28
N ASN A 435 6.57 -22.47 -1.43
CA ASN A 435 6.24 -22.09 -0.04
C ASN A 435 7.43 -22.08 0.93
N ARG A 436 8.66 -22.42 0.50
CA ARG A 436 9.85 -22.54 1.36
C ARG A 436 10.95 -21.50 1.13
N VAL A 437 10.78 -20.54 0.23
CA VAL A 437 11.81 -19.50 0.05
C VAL A 437 11.61 -18.42 1.12
N PRO A 438 12.55 -18.23 2.07
CA PRO A 438 12.49 -17.10 2.99
C PRO A 438 12.50 -15.81 2.17
N ALA A 439 11.82 -14.77 2.64
CA ALA A 439 11.93 -13.44 2.06
C ALA A 439 13.42 -13.05 2.00
N GLN A 440 14.03 -13.19 0.82
CA GLN A 440 15.31 -12.55 0.58
C GLN A 440 14.99 -11.06 0.64
N SER A 441 15.40 -10.44 1.75
CA SER A 441 15.63 -9.01 1.82
C SER A 441 16.19 -8.60 0.46
N ARG A 442 15.49 -7.69 -0.23
CA ARG A 442 15.98 -6.97 -1.39
C ARG A 442 17.21 -6.16 -0.98
N ARG A 443 18.32 -6.83 -0.73
CA ARG A 443 19.63 -6.20 -0.73
C ARG A 443 19.94 -5.99 -2.19
N SER A 444 19.82 -4.72 -2.60
CA SER A 444 20.49 -4.20 -3.80
C SER A 444 21.87 -4.85 -3.90
N ARG A 445 22.08 -5.63 -4.96
CA ARG A 445 23.37 -6.27 -5.24
C ARG A 445 24.39 -5.29 -5.82
N ASP A 446 24.03 -4.01 -6.00
CA ASP A 446 24.92 -3.00 -6.55
C ASP A 446 25.48 -2.12 -5.43
N ARG A 447 26.55 -2.61 -4.79
CA ARG A 447 27.60 -1.82 -4.09
C ARG A 447 28.66 -2.75 -3.47
N ARG A 448 29.36 -3.51 -4.31
CA ARG A 448 30.71 -3.98 -3.99
C ARG A 448 31.60 -3.95 -5.23
N ALA A 449 32.07 -2.76 -5.54
CA ALA A 449 33.35 -2.58 -6.22
C ALA A 449 34.10 -1.47 -5.45
N HIS A 450 34.85 -1.87 -4.42
CA HIS A 450 35.93 -1.04 -3.92
C HIS A 450 37.23 -1.56 -4.56
N PRO A 451 37.95 -0.74 -5.34
CA PRO A 451 39.26 -1.11 -5.83
C PRO A 451 40.24 -1.17 -4.65
N ARG A 452 41.01 -2.26 -4.57
CA ARG A 452 42.14 -2.38 -3.64
C ARG A 452 43.22 -1.41 -4.08
N ASN A 453 43.43 -0.34 -3.32
CA ASN A 453 44.68 0.39 -3.39
C ASN A 453 45.78 -0.48 -2.76
N ALA A 454 46.68 -0.95 -3.60
CA ALA A 454 47.99 -1.44 -3.17
C ALA A 454 48.84 -0.20 -2.85
N ALA A 455 49.28 -0.06 -1.60
CA ALA A 455 50.40 0.80 -1.28
C ALA A 455 51.61 -0.11 -1.03
N SER A 456 52.58 0.01 -1.92
CA SER A 456 53.95 -0.44 -1.72
C SER A 456 54.70 0.61 -0.90
N HIS A 457 55.70 0.13 -0.16
CA HIS A 457 56.68 0.80 0.70
C HIS A 457 56.26 1.09 2.14
#